data_AF-A0A2T4T5V5-F1
#
_entry.id   AF-A0A2T4T5V5-F1
#
_cell.length_a   1.000
_cell.length_b   1.000
_cell.length_c   1.000
_cell.angle_alpha   90.00
_cell.angle_beta   90.00
_cell.angle_gamma   90.00
#
_symmetry.space_group_name_H-M   'P 1'
#
loop_
_entity.id
_entity.type
_entity.pdbx_description
1 polymer ?
#
loop_
_entity_poly.entity_id
_entity_poly.type
_entity_poly.pdbx_seq_one_letter_code
_entity_poly.pdbx_strand_id
1 'polypeptide(L)'
;MKLLIAFGLFLISIAPAQAQSFGTHWIASPQVDSTSQVWFKQSFVMPRRPHRAALTVISTGYFAVYVNKWKVDLATIAPYRAYGDTLTKGICYDVTRFMRRDTNVIAVWYSPVFPHIERRQLSVSLVTTDSQGHTAVLNSDSGWLCHRATRSLNADGGETINGRGYPLKWYDTFTDLALWQPVVNIKASPLQGYTIEENFRPQMKVHYIRNQNYFDLVGDTVYYEFGLGFYGNLRLTIRDAQPGQVFHIGNLTYTCNGKTDEQAISRFAPAYYRRVPIWGDKLFKHKQIQNFEAIELAPVWPGFQ
;
A
#
# COMPACT_ATOMS: atom_id res chain seq x y z
N MET A 1 31.14 -39.96 25.02
CA MET A 1 30.49 -38.79 25.66
C MET A 1 30.95 -37.45 25.08
N LYS A 2 31.04 -37.34 23.73
CA LYS A 2 31.27 -36.09 22.97
C LYS A 2 30.30 -35.96 21.78
N LEU A 3 29.31 -36.86 21.69
CA LEU A 3 28.36 -36.98 20.58
C LEU A 3 26.92 -36.59 20.96
N LEU A 4 26.74 -35.92 22.10
CA LEU A 4 25.42 -35.51 22.63
C LEU A 4 25.25 -34.00 22.78
N ILE A 5 26.26 -33.20 22.40
CA ILE A 5 26.22 -31.73 22.51
C ILE A 5 25.91 -31.07 21.13
N ALA A 6 26.02 -31.81 20.02
CA ALA A 6 25.78 -31.27 18.69
C ALA A 6 24.30 -31.23 18.26
N PHE A 7 23.38 -31.81 19.03
CA PHE A 7 21.95 -31.89 18.67
C PHE A 7 21.08 -30.81 19.32
N GLY A 8 21.63 -30.01 20.25
CA GLY A 8 20.90 -28.94 20.94
C GLY A 8 20.97 -27.55 20.29
N LEU A 9 21.76 -27.39 19.23
CA LEU A 9 22.02 -26.09 18.58
C LEU A 9 21.43 -25.96 17.16
N PHE A 10 20.65 -26.94 16.72
CA PHE A 10 20.01 -26.95 15.39
C PHE A 10 18.47 -27.03 15.46
N LEU A 11 17.90 -26.37 16.48
CA LEU A 11 16.45 -26.24 16.70
C LEU A 11 16.05 -24.79 17.04
N ILE A 12 16.70 -23.80 16.41
CA ILE A 12 16.27 -22.38 16.42
C ILE A 12 15.78 -21.95 15.02
N SER A 13 15.38 -22.91 14.19
CA SER A 13 14.72 -22.63 12.91
C SER A 13 13.24 -22.96 13.03
N ILE A 14 12.40 -21.98 12.71
CA ILE A 14 10.93 -22.02 12.55
C ILE A 14 10.10 -21.64 13.80
N ALA A 15 10.53 -20.61 14.54
CA ALA A 15 9.58 -19.78 15.28
C ALA A 15 9.59 -18.38 14.66
N PRO A 16 8.43 -17.75 14.35
CA PRO A 16 8.44 -16.35 13.96
C PRO A 16 9.09 -15.56 15.09
N ALA A 17 10.17 -14.85 14.78
CA ALA A 17 10.82 -13.99 15.75
C ALA A 17 9.84 -12.86 16.13
N GLN A 18 9.14 -13.02 17.27
CA GLN A 18 8.45 -11.91 17.92
C GLN A 18 9.52 -11.02 18.54
N ALA A 19 9.93 -9.99 17.81
CA ALA A 19 10.66 -8.89 18.41
C ALA A 19 9.68 -8.10 19.29
N GLN A 20 10.04 -7.90 20.57
CA GLN A 20 9.43 -6.85 21.40
C GLN A 20 9.60 -5.51 20.66
N SER A 21 8.78 -4.50 20.96
CA SER A 21 8.76 -3.21 20.24
C SER A 21 10.08 -2.40 20.28
N PHE A 22 11.17 -2.96 20.81
CA PHE A 22 12.52 -2.42 20.78
C PHE A 22 12.89 -2.00 19.36
N GLY A 23 13.26 -0.72 19.21
CA GLY A 23 13.70 -0.13 17.94
C GLY A 23 12.59 0.33 17.00
N THR A 24 11.30 0.27 17.39
CA THR A 24 10.23 0.90 16.59
C THR A 24 10.14 2.41 16.87
N HIS A 25 9.95 3.19 15.81
CA HIS A 25 9.83 4.64 15.87
C HIS A 25 8.53 5.07 15.20
N TRP A 26 7.43 4.92 15.93
CA TRP A 26 6.10 5.11 15.37
C TRP A 26 5.80 6.57 15.06
N ILE A 27 5.29 6.80 13.85
CA ILE A 27 4.78 8.07 13.36
C ILE A 27 3.35 7.90 12.84
N ALA A 28 2.58 8.99 12.88
CA ALA A 28 1.20 9.03 12.40
C ALA A 28 0.84 10.40 11.79
N SER A 29 -0.26 10.44 11.05
CA SER A 29 -0.92 11.70 10.71
C SER A 29 -1.47 12.38 11.97
N PRO A 30 -1.49 13.72 12.04
CA PRO A 30 -2.06 14.44 13.20
C PRO A 30 -3.54 14.11 13.45
N GLN A 31 -4.29 13.80 12.40
CA GLN A 31 -5.69 13.37 12.46
C GLN A 31 -5.77 11.92 11.99
N VAL A 32 -5.85 10.99 12.96
CA VAL A 32 -5.98 9.55 12.70
C VAL A 32 -7.46 9.17 12.70
N ASP A 33 -7.87 8.37 11.71
CA ASP A 33 -9.17 7.72 11.65
C ASP A 33 -9.00 6.28 11.11
N SER A 34 -10.10 5.55 10.91
CA SER A 34 -10.09 4.16 10.46
C SER A 34 -10.22 3.96 8.94
N THR A 35 -10.29 5.04 8.15
CA THR A 35 -10.59 4.94 6.71
C THR A 35 -9.59 5.68 5.82
N SER A 36 -9.01 6.77 6.30
CA SER A 36 -8.12 7.63 5.54
C SER A 36 -6.83 6.93 5.16
N GLN A 37 -6.57 6.91 3.86
CA GLN A 37 -5.24 6.58 3.39
C GLN A 37 -4.35 7.81 3.52
N VAL A 38 -3.06 7.59 3.80
CA VAL A 38 -2.11 8.66 4.11
C VAL A 38 -0.83 8.44 3.31
N TRP A 39 -0.27 9.50 2.76
CA TRP A 39 1.06 9.50 2.19
C TRP A 39 2.04 10.05 3.22
N PHE A 40 3.10 9.29 3.49
CA PHE A 40 4.23 9.69 4.32
C PHE A 40 5.45 9.86 3.44
N LYS A 41 6.30 10.86 3.73
CA LYS A 41 7.59 10.97 3.07
C LYS A 41 8.66 11.63 3.93
N GLN A 42 9.91 11.30 3.64
CA GLN A 42 11.07 12.02 4.11
C GLN A 42 12.12 12.11 2.98
N SER A 43 12.77 13.26 2.90
CA SER A 43 13.91 13.51 2.03
C SER A 43 15.17 13.66 2.88
N PHE A 44 16.28 13.08 2.43
CA PHE A 44 17.57 13.20 3.10
C PHE A 44 18.70 13.20 2.07
N VAL A 45 19.83 13.80 2.44
CA VAL A 45 21.00 13.93 1.57
C VAL A 45 22.06 12.93 1.96
N MET A 46 22.59 12.19 0.99
CA MET A 46 23.72 11.27 1.17
C MET A 46 24.90 11.72 0.31
N PRO A 47 26.11 11.90 0.88
CA PRO A 47 27.26 12.40 0.12
C PRO A 47 27.70 11.45 -0.99
N ARG A 48 27.44 10.14 -0.82
CA ARG A 48 27.72 9.08 -1.79
C ARG A 48 26.55 8.10 -1.83
N ARG A 49 26.41 7.38 -2.94
CA ARG A 49 25.48 6.26 -3.02
C ARG A 49 25.97 5.15 -2.07
N PRO A 50 25.11 4.62 -1.18
CA PRO A 50 25.50 3.53 -0.29
C PRO A 50 25.82 2.25 -1.08
N HIS A 51 26.74 1.44 -0.56
CA HIS A 51 27.08 0.15 -1.14
C HIS A 51 25.98 -0.89 -0.88
N ARG A 52 25.33 -0.82 0.30
CA ARG A 52 24.12 -1.59 0.63
C ARG A 52 23.11 -0.69 1.34
N ALA A 53 21.83 -0.92 1.10
CA ALA A 53 20.75 -0.25 1.79
C ALA A 53 19.57 -1.19 2.01
N ALA A 54 19.17 -1.35 3.27
CA ALA A 54 18.01 -2.14 3.69
C ALA A 54 16.97 -1.22 4.35
N LEU A 55 15.73 -1.32 3.92
CA LEU A 55 14.62 -0.52 4.42
C LEU A 55 13.59 -1.41 5.08
N THR A 56 13.42 -1.28 6.39
CA THR A 56 12.37 -1.95 7.15
C THR A 56 11.19 -1.02 7.33
N VAL A 57 10.00 -1.47 6.92
CA VAL A 57 8.74 -0.76 7.13
C VAL A 57 7.82 -1.62 7.97
N ILE A 58 7.35 -1.10 9.10
CA ILE A 58 6.44 -1.76 10.04
C ILE A 58 5.16 -0.93 10.12
N SER A 59 4.01 -1.59 10.07
CA SER A 59 2.70 -0.94 10.09
C SER A 59 1.63 -1.83 10.71
N THR A 60 0.60 -1.18 11.24
CA THR A 60 -0.67 -1.80 11.64
C THR A 60 -1.67 -1.86 10.48
N GLY A 61 -1.40 -1.14 9.39
CA GLY A 61 -2.18 -1.11 8.17
C GLY A 61 -1.55 -1.89 7.02
N TYR A 62 -2.06 -1.62 5.82
CA TYR A 62 -1.40 -1.91 4.56
C TYR A 62 -0.51 -0.73 4.15
N PHE A 63 0.52 -1.02 3.35
CA PHE A 63 1.36 0.00 2.76
C PHE A 63 1.91 -0.36 1.39
N ALA A 64 2.31 0.67 0.65
CA ALA A 64 3.14 0.58 -0.55
C ALA A 64 4.34 1.52 -0.43
N VAL A 65 5.54 0.99 -0.62
CA VAL A 65 6.81 1.72 -0.45
C VAL A 65 7.36 2.18 -1.78
N TYR A 66 7.85 3.42 -1.82
CA TYR A 66 8.53 4.03 -2.95
C TYR A 66 9.86 4.63 -2.50
N VAL A 67 10.91 4.39 -3.26
CA VAL A 67 12.22 5.02 -3.07
C VAL A 67 12.61 5.71 -4.37
N ASN A 68 12.84 7.02 -4.32
CA ASN A 68 13.16 7.84 -5.49
C ASN A 68 12.19 7.61 -6.66
N LYS A 69 10.87 7.67 -6.38
CA LYS A 69 9.74 7.45 -7.31
C LYS A 69 9.48 5.99 -7.72
N TRP A 70 10.40 5.07 -7.44
CA TRP A 70 10.23 3.67 -7.81
C TRP A 70 9.51 2.89 -6.72
N LYS A 71 8.44 2.18 -7.09
CA LYS A 71 7.80 1.23 -6.20
C LYS A 71 8.77 0.09 -5.88
N VAL A 72 9.00 -0.18 -4.61
CA VAL A 72 9.98 -1.16 -4.14
C VAL A 72 9.44 -2.59 -4.23
N ASP A 73 8.19 -2.79 -3.82
CA ASP A 73 7.54 -4.11 -3.78
C ASP A 73 6.79 -4.42 -5.09
N LEU A 74 6.85 -5.68 -5.51
CA LEU A 74 6.06 -6.23 -6.61
C LEU A 74 4.63 -6.60 -6.17
N ALA A 75 4.40 -6.79 -4.86
CA ALA A 75 3.07 -7.05 -4.33
C ALA A 75 2.09 -5.90 -4.65
N THR A 76 0.87 -6.23 -5.04
CA THR A 76 -0.19 -5.24 -5.28
C THR A 76 -0.56 -4.53 -3.98
N ILE A 77 -0.66 -5.31 -2.90
CA ILE A 77 -0.94 -4.88 -1.53
C ILE A 77 0.03 -5.60 -0.59
N ALA A 78 0.57 -4.88 0.37
CA ALA A 78 1.49 -5.39 1.38
C ALA A 78 1.14 -4.77 2.74
N PRO A 79 1.47 -5.41 3.87
CA PRO A 79 1.79 -6.83 3.98
C PRO A 79 0.57 -7.71 3.61
N TYR A 80 0.79 -9.00 3.37
CA TYR A 80 -0.34 -9.91 3.19
C TYR A 80 -1.08 -10.03 4.51
N ARG A 81 -2.41 -9.93 4.48
CA ARG A 81 -3.27 -10.06 5.66
C ARG A 81 -4.40 -11.02 5.34
N ALA A 82 -4.62 -11.98 6.22
CA ALA A 82 -5.85 -12.77 6.18
C ALA A 82 -7.03 -11.88 6.59
N TYR A 83 -8.26 -12.33 6.30
CA TYR A 83 -9.44 -11.61 6.71
C TYR A 83 -9.47 -11.42 8.24
N GLY A 84 -9.68 -10.17 8.70
CA GLY A 84 -9.68 -9.83 10.12
C GLY A 84 -8.30 -9.69 10.79
N ASP A 85 -7.21 -9.84 10.05
CA ASP A 85 -5.85 -9.73 10.59
C ASP A 85 -5.43 -8.26 10.84
N THR A 86 -5.47 -7.86 12.11
CA THR A 86 -5.09 -6.53 12.61
C THR A 86 -3.68 -6.47 13.20
N LEU A 87 -2.90 -7.54 13.07
CA LEU A 87 -1.59 -7.63 13.72
C LEU A 87 -0.59 -6.62 13.13
N THR A 88 0.36 -6.19 13.96
CA THR A 88 1.45 -5.33 13.48
C THR A 88 2.44 -6.16 12.66
N LYS A 89 2.67 -5.73 11.42
CA LYS A 89 3.50 -6.45 10.46
C LYS A 89 4.55 -5.54 9.85
N GLY A 90 5.72 -6.08 9.56
CA GLY A 90 6.75 -5.34 8.86
C GLY A 90 7.42 -6.14 7.75
N ILE A 91 8.07 -5.44 6.84
CA ILE A 91 8.79 -6.02 5.70
C ILE A 91 10.13 -5.31 5.60
N CYS A 92 11.20 -6.08 5.40
CA CYS A 92 12.52 -5.57 5.07
C CYS A 92 12.76 -5.67 3.57
N TYR A 93 13.15 -4.56 2.95
CA TYR A 93 13.42 -4.46 1.53
C TYR A 93 14.90 -4.17 1.27
N ASP A 94 15.52 -4.85 0.32
CA ASP A 94 16.76 -4.35 -0.28
C ASP A 94 16.41 -3.19 -1.22
N VAL A 95 16.85 -1.99 -0.85
CA VAL A 95 16.61 -0.76 -1.61
C VAL A 95 17.88 -0.21 -2.28
N THR A 96 18.99 -0.93 -2.19
CA THR A 96 20.31 -0.51 -2.71
C THR A 96 20.26 -0.02 -4.15
N ARG A 97 19.47 -0.70 -4.99
CA ARG A 97 19.33 -0.36 -6.41
C ARG A 97 18.62 0.98 -6.66
N PHE A 98 17.79 1.44 -5.72
CA PHE A 98 17.01 2.67 -5.84
C PHE A 98 17.73 3.88 -5.23
N MET A 99 18.73 3.66 -4.38
CA MET A 99 19.50 4.74 -3.75
C MET A 99 20.41 5.45 -4.74
N ARG A 100 20.59 6.75 -4.55
CA ARG A 100 21.50 7.60 -5.35
C ARG A 100 22.39 8.48 -4.47
N ARG A 101 23.40 9.08 -5.07
CA ARG A 101 24.15 10.19 -4.46
C ARG A 101 23.21 11.40 -4.30
N ASP A 102 23.49 12.24 -3.31
CA ASP A 102 22.76 13.45 -2.98
C ASP A 102 21.36 13.14 -2.43
N THR A 103 20.31 13.76 -2.97
CA THR A 103 18.99 13.76 -2.36
C THR A 103 18.25 12.45 -2.62
N ASN A 104 17.88 11.72 -1.57
CA ASN A 104 17.03 10.54 -1.65
C ASN A 104 15.67 10.82 -0.99
N VAL A 105 14.63 10.18 -1.52
CA VAL A 105 13.26 10.27 -0.99
C VAL A 105 12.76 8.88 -0.69
N ILE A 106 12.29 8.66 0.53
CA ILE A 106 11.48 7.50 0.90
C ILE A 106 10.06 8.00 1.08
N ALA A 107 9.12 7.34 0.40
CA ALA A 107 7.70 7.65 0.49
C ALA A 107 6.90 6.37 0.72
N VAL A 108 5.93 6.41 1.62
CA VAL A 108 5.09 5.28 1.98
C VAL A 108 3.62 5.69 1.87
N TRP A 109 2.85 4.94 1.09
CA TRP A 109 1.40 5.07 1.05
C TRP A 109 0.78 4.07 2.02
N TYR A 110 0.20 4.58 3.08
CA TYR A 110 -0.49 3.81 4.13
C TYR A 110 -2.00 3.73 3.87
N SER A 111 -2.60 2.58 4.18
CA SER A 111 -4.04 2.41 4.31
C SER A 111 -4.34 1.68 5.64
N PRO A 112 -5.30 2.13 6.44
CA PRO A 112 -5.69 1.43 7.67
C PRO A 112 -6.33 0.07 7.37
N VAL A 113 -6.45 -0.77 8.41
CA VAL A 113 -7.36 -1.93 8.40
C VAL A 113 -8.67 -1.50 9.04
N PHE A 114 -9.69 -1.26 8.22
CA PHE A 114 -11.04 -0.90 8.67
C PHE A 114 -11.67 -2.05 9.48
N PRO A 115 -12.49 -1.77 10.53
CA PRO A 115 -12.89 -0.47 11.06
C PRO A 115 -12.03 0.06 12.22
N HIS A 116 -10.83 -0.47 12.42
CA HIS A 116 -10.04 -0.20 13.63
C HIS A 116 -9.25 1.10 13.53
N ILE A 117 -9.41 1.98 14.53
CA ILE A 117 -8.57 3.18 14.67
C ILE A 117 -7.28 2.78 15.38
N GLU A 118 -6.15 2.94 14.69
CA GLU A 118 -4.83 2.66 15.26
C GLU A 118 -3.90 3.84 15.00
N ARG A 119 -3.30 4.36 16.08
CA ARG A 119 -2.42 5.52 16.03
C ARG A 119 -1.01 5.14 15.56
N ARG A 120 -0.59 3.88 15.73
CA ARG A 120 0.70 3.36 15.25
C ARG A 120 0.63 3.05 13.75
N GLN A 121 0.59 4.10 12.93
CA GLN A 121 0.39 3.93 11.48
C GLN A 121 1.65 3.41 10.80
N LEU A 122 2.82 3.99 11.06
CA LEU A 122 4.05 3.67 10.34
C LEU A 122 5.29 3.75 11.23
N SER A 123 6.21 2.81 11.07
CA SER A 123 7.59 2.89 11.58
C SER A 123 8.53 2.48 10.46
N VAL A 124 9.55 3.29 10.19
CA VAL A 124 10.51 3.09 9.10
C VAL A 124 11.93 3.10 9.65
N SER A 125 12.78 2.18 9.19
CA SER A 125 14.21 2.17 9.50
C SER A 125 15.00 1.87 8.24
N LEU A 126 15.85 2.80 7.81
CA LEU A 126 16.79 2.63 6.72
C LEU A 126 18.18 2.39 7.29
N VAL A 127 18.73 1.21 7.04
CA VAL A 127 20.11 0.86 7.35
C VAL A 127 20.92 0.95 6.06
N THR A 128 21.99 1.75 6.06
CA THR A 128 22.90 1.89 4.92
C THR A 128 24.31 1.53 5.31
N THR A 129 25.05 0.91 4.38
CA THR A 129 26.47 0.58 4.55
C THR A 129 27.26 1.19 3.39
N ASP A 130 28.34 1.90 3.71
CA ASP A 130 29.25 2.46 2.70
C ASP A 130 30.23 1.43 2.15
N SER A 131 31.11 1.83 1.24
CA SER A 131 32.12 0.95 0.64
C SER A 131 33.23 0.52 1.60
N GLN A 132 33.36 1.17 2.76
CA GLN A 132 34.33 0.85 3.81
C GLN A 132 33.70 -0.01 4.94
N GLY A 133 32.41 -0.34 4.82
CA GLY A 133 31.68 -1.12 5.82
C GLY A 133 31.06 -0.29 6.95
N HIS A 134 31.17 1.04 6.94
CA HIS A 134 30.52 1.87 7.95
C HIS A 134 29.01 1.86 7.76
N THR A 135 28.28 1.68 8.86
CA THR A 135 26.83 1.60 8.85
C THR A 135 26.21 2.85 9.47
N ALA A 136 25.16 3.37 8.83
CA ALA A 136 24.33 4.46 9.32
C ALA A 136 22.86 4.04 9.31
N VAL A 137 22.10 4.49 10.32
CA VAL A 137 20.68 4.17 10.49
C VAL A 137 19.88 5.46 10.49
N LEU A 138 18.83 5.52 9.68
CA LEU A 138 17.85 6.59 9.66
C LEU A 138 16.48 6.01 10.01
N ASN A 139 15.92 6.43 11.15
CA ASN A 139 14.61 5.99 11.61
C ASN A 139 13.55 7.04 11.34
N SER A 140 12.29 6.62 11.31
CA SER A 140 11.16 7.56 11.27
C SER A 140 11.13 8.44 12.50
N ASP A 141 10.92 9.73 12.29
CA ASP A 141 10.98 10.76 13.31
C ASP A 141 10.12 11.96 12.93
N SER A 142 10.24 13.06 13.67
CA SER A 142 9.54 14.32 13.40
C SER A 142 9.98 15.03 12.11
N GLY A 143 11.02 14.55 11.43
CA GLY A 143 11.44 15.05 10.11
C GLY A 143 10.59 14.51 8.96
N TRP A 144 9.70 13.54 9.22
CA TRP A 144 8.74 13.05 8.24
C TRP A 144 7.56 14.01 8.05
N LEU A 145 7.09 14.07 6.82
CA LEU A 145 5.87 14.77 6.44
C LEU A 145 4.78 13.77 6.07
N CYS A 146 3.52 14.17 6.28
CA CYS A 146 2.37 13.41 5.85
C CYS A 146 1.34 14.28 5.12
N HIS A 147 0.52 13.64 4.29
CA HIS A 147 -0.60 14.24 3.58
C HIS A 147 -1.71 13.21 3.43
N ARG A 148 -2.97 13.60 3.65
CA ARG A 148 -4.12 12.71 3.43
C ARG A 148 -4.22 12.38 1.94
N ALA A 149 -4.28 11.11 1.59
CA ALA A 149 -4.41 10.73 0.19
C ALA A 149 -5.76 11.18 -0.37
N THR A 150 -5.88 11.20 -1.70
CA THR A 150 -7.16 11.42 -2.40
C THR A 150 -8.08 10.19 -2.37
N ARG A 151 -7.78 9.27 -1.44
CA ARG A 151 -8.42 7.97 -1.29
C ARG A 151 -8.69 7.66 0.18
N SER A 152 -9.78 6.97 0.44
CA SER A 152 -10.12 6.41 1.74
C SER A 152 -10.82 5.07 1.57
N LEU A 153 -10.86 4.26 2.61
CA LEU A 153 -11.80 3.15 2.71
C LEU A 153 -13.22 3.70 2.92
N ASN A 154 -14.22 2.92 2.53
CA ASN A 154 -15.63 3.20 2.84
C ASN A 154 -16.17 2.19 3.87
N ALA A 155 -17.37 2.44 4.39
CA ALA A 155 -17.96 1.64 5.46
C ALA A 155 -18.28 0.19 5.03
N ASP A 156 -18.42 -0.04 3.73
CA ASP A 156 -18.72 -1.34 3.15
C ASP A 156 -17.45 -2.16 2.87
N GLY A 157 -16.27 -1.66 3.25
CA GLY A 157 -14.98 -2.33 3.07
C GLY A 157 -14.35 -2.11 1.68
N GLY A 158 -14.89 -1.22 0.87
CA GLY A 158 -14.35 -0.78 -0.42
C GLY A 158 -13.52 0.49 -0.33
N GLU A 159 -13.35 1.18 -1.45
CA GLU A 159 -12.61 2.45 -1.53
C GLU A 159 -13.49 3.60 -2.05
N THR A 160 -13.21 4.79 -1.55
CA THR A 160 -13.68 6.06 -2.12
C THR A 160 -12.48 6.81 -2.67
N ILE A 161 -12.55 7.21 -3.93
CA ILE A 161 -11.46 7.87 -4.65
C ILE A 161 -11.97 9.19 -5.23
N ASN A 162 -11.29 10.27 -4.90
CA ASN A 162 -11.50 11.55 -5.54
C ASN A 162 -10.47 11.75 -6.67
N GLY A 163 -10.86 11.45 -7.90
CA GLY A 163 -10.02 11.61 -9.09
C GLY A 163 -9.65 13.05 -9.41
N ARG A 164 -10.45 14.05 -8.95
CA ARG A 164 -10.12 15.48 -9.07
C ARG A 164 -8.93 15.89 -8.23
N GLY A 165 -8.60 15.09 -7.21
CA GLY A 165 -7.44 15.31 -6.38
C GLY A 165 -6.19 15.43 -7.25
N TYR A 166 -5.47 16.54 -7.08
CA TYR A 166 -4.28 16.88 -7.87
C TYR A 166 -3.34 15.67 -8.01
N PRO A 167 -2.68 15.46 -9.17
CA PRO A 167 -1.64 14.45 -9.31
C PRO A 167 -0.43 14.90 -8.49
N LEU A 168 -0.54 14.83 -7.17
CA LEU A 168 0.56 15.04 -6.27
C LEU A 168 1.53 13.94 -6.65
N LYS A 169 2.65 14.31 -7.28
CA LYS A 169 3.81 13.44 -7.44
C LYS A 169 4.41 13.26 -6.04
N TRP A 170 3.64 12.64 -5.15
CA TRP A 170 3.83 12.64 -3.70
C TRP A 170 5.06 11.85 -3.29
N TYR A 171 5.51 10.96 -4.16
CA TYR A 171 6.76 10.17 -4.07
C TYR A 171 7.95 10.82 -4.80
N ASP A 172 7.80 12.03 -5.33
CA ASP A 172 8.85 12.80 -6.01
C ASP A 172 9.65 13.65 -5.02
N THR A 173 10.88 13.99 -5.42
CA THR A 173 11.74 14.95 -4.73
C THR A 173 11.11 16.34 -4.75
N PHE A 174 10.53 16.72 -5.89
CA PHE A 174 9.90 18.03 -6.07
C PHE A 174 8.38 17.87 -6.02
N THR A 175 7.82 17.88 -4.82
CA THR A 175 6.37 18.01 -4.59
C THR A 175 6.10 19.33 -3.89
N ASP A 176 4.99 19.99 -4.24
CA ASP A 176 4.46 21.08 -3.44
C ASP A 176 4.18 20.59 -2.01
N LEU A 177 4.80 21.24 -1.03
CA LEU A 177 4.71 20.91 0.39
C LEU A 177 3.63 21.71 1.13
N ALA A 178 2.94 22.65 0.48
CA ALA A 178 2.02 23.58 1.14
C ALA A 178 0.89 22.90 1.93
N LEU A 179 0.45 21.72 1.48
CA LEU A 179 -0.61 20.93 2.14
C LEU A 179 -0.05 19.77 2.99
N TRP A 180 1.27 19.60 3.03
CA TRP A 180 1.90 18.56 3.84
C TRP A 180 2.06 19.04 5.28
N GLN A 181 1.83 18.14 6.21
CA GLN A 181 1.90 18.41 7.64
C GLN A 181 3.00 17.57 8.29
N PRO A 182 3.67 18.06 9.34
CA PRO A 182 4.56 17.22 10.13
C PRO A 182 3.78 16.05 10.73
N VAL A 183 4.45 14.90 10.82
CA VAL A 183 3.91 13.74 11.52
C VAL A 183 3.91 13.96 13.04
N VAL A 184 3.13 13.15 13.75
CA VAL A 184 3.20 13.04 15.20
C VAL A 184 3.94 11.77 15.60
N ASN A 185 4.86 11.87 16.57
CA ASN A 185 5.54 10.72 17.14
C ASN A 185 4.61 9.99 18.12
N ILE A 186 4.53 8.67 18.02
CA ILE A 186 3.73 7.82 18.89
C ILE A 186 4.67 7.00 19.77
N LYS A 187 4.42 7.00 21.07
CA LYS A 187 5.22 6.19 22.01
C LYS A 187 5.00 4.71 21.71
N ALA A 188 6.10 3.97 21.54
CA ALA A 188 6.05 2.53 21.45
C ALA A 188 5.58 1.92 22.79
N SER A 189 4.77 0.88 22.72
CA SER A 189 4.40 0.06 23.88
C SER A 189 5.22 -1.23 23.87
N PRO A 190 6.02 -1.53 24.90
CA PRO A 190 6.83 -2.75 24.99
C PRO A 190 6.03 -4.05 24.87
N LEU A 191 4.74 -4.00 25.25
CA LEU A 191 3.82 -5.14 25.22
C LEU A 191 3.30 -5.46 23.81
N GLN A 192 3.45 -4.54 22.86
CA GLN A 192 2.93 -4.69 21.52
C GLN A 192 4.06 -5.12 20.58
N GLY A 193 4.15 -6.44 20.35
CA GLY A 193 5.09 -7.02 19.38
C GLY A 193 4.69 -6.73 17.93
N TYR A 194 5.61 -7.02 17.02
CA TYR A 194 5.37 -7.05 15.57
C TYR A 194 5.98 -8.31 14.98
N THR A 195 5.49 -8.71 13.81
CA THR A 195 6.11 -9.78 13.02
C THR A 195 6.78 -9.17 11.80
N ILE A 196 8.06 -9.46 11.59
CA ILE A 196 8.70 -9.19 10.29
C ILE A 196 8.36 -10.36 9.38
N GLU A 197 7.71 -10.07 8.26
CA GLU A 197 7.52 -11.05 7.20
C GLU A 197 8.88 -11.32 6.54
N GLU A 198 9.38 -12.54 6.74
CA GLU A 198 10.65 -12.99 6.15
C GLU A 198 10.55 -13.18 4.63
N ASN A 199 11.70 -13.46 4.00
CA ASN A 199 11.83 -13.61 2.53
C ASN A 199 10.91 -14.69 1.93
N PHE A 200 10.43 -15.65 2.71
CA PHE A 200 9.53 -16.73 2.29
C PHE A 200 8.07 -16.44 2.66
N ARG A 201 7.48 -15.43 2.04
CA ARG A 201 6.10 -14.95 2.34
C ARG A 201 5.19 -14.98 1.12
N PRO A 202 3.89 -15.26 1.30
CA PRO A 202 2.93 -15.08 0.22
C PRO A 202 2.84 -13.59 -0.12
N GLN A 203 3.14 -13.24 -1.36
CA GLN A 203 2.94 -11.89 -1.88
C GLN A 203 1.66 -11.86 -2.70
N MET A 204 0.73 -10.96 -2.34
CA MET A 204 -0.47 -10.77 -3.14
C MET A 204 -0.10 -10.08 -4.46
N LYS A 205 -0.12 -10.81 -5.57
CA LYS A 205 0.28 -10.32 -6.89
C LYS A 205 -0.87 -10.43 -7.88
N VAL A 206 -0.79 -9.62 -8.94
CA VAL A 206 -1.65 -9.80 -10.11
C VAL A 206 -1.33 -11.14 -10.73
N HIS A 207 -2.33 -12.02 -10.77
CA HIS A 207 -2.24 -13.34 -11.39
C HIS A 207 -2.77 -13.29 -12.83
N TYR A 208 -3.89 -12.60 -13.03
CA TYR A 208 -4.56 -12.52 -14.33
C TYR A 208 -5.30 -11.19 -14.48
N ILE A 209 -5.41 -10.69 -15.71
CA ILE A 209 -6.24 -9.54 -16.05
C ILE A 209 -7.18 -9.97 -17.17
N ARG A 210 -8.48 -9.75 -17.00
CA ARG A 210 -9.47 -10.03 -18.04
C ARG A 210 -10.58 -8.99 -18.10
N ASN A 211 -11.16 -8.87 -19.27
CA ASN A 211 -12.32 -8.03 -19.52
C ASN A 211 -13.62 -8.73 -19.09
N GLN A 212 -14.70 -7.96 -19.02
CA GLN A 212 -16.06 -8.49 -18.90
C GLN A 212 -16.40 -9.46 -20.04
N ASN A 213 -17.34 -10.38 -19.80
CA ASN A 213 -17.92 -11.22 -20.85
C ASN A 213 -19.05 -10.48 -21.58
N TYR A 214 -20.00 -9.93 -20.82
CA TYR A 214 -21.13 -9.16 -21.33
C TYR A 214 -21.64 -8.20 -20.24
N PHE A 215 -22.60 -7.35 -20.60
CA PHE A 215 -23.30 -6.49 -19.65
C PHE A 215 -24.80 -6.45 -19.92
N ASP A 216 -25.57 -6.22 -18.87
CA ASP A 216 -27.01 -5.98 -18.93
C ASP A 216 -27.32 -4.55 -18.46
N LEU A 217 -28.26 -3.88 -19.13
CA LEU A 217 -28.80 -2.60 -18.68
C LEU A 217 -30.12 -2.85 -17.94
N VAL A 218 -30.19 -2.42 -16.69
CA VAL A 218 -31.39 -2.54 -15.85
C VAL A 218 -31.64 -1.18 -15.20
N GLY A 219 -32.60 -0.43 -15.76
CA GLY A 219 -32.82 0.96 -15.38
C GLY A 219 -31.55 1.80 -15.59
N ASP A 220 -31.14 2.52 -14.55
CA ASP A 220 -29.95 3.38 -14.56
C ASP A 220 -28.65 2.66 -14.17
N THR A 221 -28.70 1.34 -14.00
CA THR A 221 -27.55 0.51 -13.61
C THR A 221 -27.13 -0.39 -14.76
N VAL A 222 -25.81 -0.47 -15.00
CA VAL A 222 -25.21 -1.48 -15.89
C VAL A 222 -24.56 -2.57 -15.06
N TYR A 223 -24.90 -3.83 -15.32
CA TYR A 223 -24.34 -4.99 -14.64
C TYR A 223 -23.34 -5.68 -15.54
N TYR A 224 -22.07 -5.67 -15.17
CA TYR A 224 -21.01 -6.37 -15.90
C TYR A 224 -20.79 -7.77 -15.32
N GLU A 225 -20.78 -8.80 -16.17
CA GLU A 225 -20.56 -10.19 -15.78
C GLU A 225 -19.17 -10.67 -16.22
N PHE A 226 -18.41 -11.25 -15.30
CA PHE A 226 -17.10 -11.85 -15.57
C PHE A 226 -17.16 -13.39 -15.70
N GLY A 227 -18.29 -14.03 -15.48
CA GLY A 227 -18.44 -15.49 -15.56
C GLY A 227 -18.01 -16.17 -14.27
N LEU A 228 -16.74 -16.57 -14.16
CA LEU A 228 -16.20 -17.11 -12.91
C LEU A 228 -15.95 -16.00 -11.90
N GLY A 229 -16.25 -16.27 -10.63
CA GLY A 229 -15.91 -15.36 -9.54
C GLY A 229 -14.39 -15.26 -9.37
N PHE A 230 -13.93 -14.09 -8.93
CA PHE A 230 -12.51 -13.81 -8.71
C PHE A 230 -12.30 -12.98 -7.45
N TYR A 231 -11.10 -13.05 -6.89
CA TYR A 231 -10.64 -12.14 -5.85
C TYR A 231 -9.68 -11.12 -6.46
N GLY A 232 -9.90 -9.83 -6.25
CA GLY A 232 -8.97 -8.83 -6.75
C GLY A 232 -9.51 -7.41 -6.80
N ASN A 233 -8.92 -6.62 -7.70
CA ASN A 233 -9.25 -5.22 -7.90
C ASN A 233 -10.04 -5.02 -9.20
N LEU A 234 -10.72 -3.88 -9.29
CA LEU A 234 -11.47 -3.46 -10.48
C LEU A 234 -10.76 -2.29 -11.15
N ARG A 235 -10.68 -2.30 -12.48
CA ARG A 235 -10.20 -1.18 -13.30
C ARG A 235 -11.22 -0.78 -14.35
N LEU A 236 -11.76 0.44 -14.24
CA LEU A 236 -12.67 1.03 -15.20
C LEU A 236 -11.96 2.12 -15.99
N THR A 237 -12.06 2.08 -17.31
CA THR A 237 -11.63 3.18 -18.21
C THR A 237 -12.85 3.99 -18.61
N ILE A 238 -12.81 5.28 -18.32
CA ILE A 238 -13.93 6.22 -18.42
C ILE A 238 -13.57 7.31 -19.44
N ARG A 239 -14.53 7.65 -20.30
CA ARG A 239 -14.44 8.76 -21.26
C ARG A 239 -15.70 9.60 -21.19
N ASP A 240 -15.57 10.89 -21.54
CA ASP A 240 -16.66 11.86 -21.56
C ASP A 240 -17.36 12.06 -20.21
N ALA A 241 -16.67 11.75 -19.10
CA ALA A 241 -17.12 12.07 -17.76
C ALA A 241 -16.90 13.56 -17.46
N GLN A 242 -17.81 14.17 -16.71
CA GLN A 242 -17.64 15.54 -16.25
C GLN A 242 -16.81 15.57 -14.96
N PRO A 243 -15.98 16.61 -14.75
CA PRO A 243 -15.31 16.79 -13.47
C PRO A 243 -16.31 16.86 -12.31
N GLY A 244 -16.16 16.00 -11.31
CA GLY A 244 -17.06 15.89 -10.16
C GLY A 244 -18.16 14.84 -10.32
N GLN A 245 -18.34 14.27 -11.50
CA GLN A 245 -19.30 13.20 -11.73
C GLN A 245 -18.93 11.95 -10.91
N VAL A 246 -19.92 11.30 -10.29
CA VAL A 246 -19.70 10.15 -9.41
C VAL A 246 -20.10 8.85 -10.08
N PHE A 247 -19.20 7.87 -10.02
CA PHE A 247 -19.41 6.48 -10.42
C PHE A 247 -19.33 5.59 -9.18
N HIS A 248 -20.28 4.68 -9.03
CA HIS A 248 -20.24 3.57 -8.08
C HIS A 248 -19.99 2.30 -8.88
N ILE A 249 -18.90 1.59 -8.57
CA ILE A 249 -18.35 0.46 -9.33
C ILE A 249 -18.22 -0.70 -8.36
N GLY A 250 -19.30 -1.47 -8.18
CA GLY A 250 -19.42 -2.39 -7.06
C GLY A 250 -19.23 -1.65 -5.74
N ASN A 251 -18.13 -1.94 -5.04
CA ASN A 251 -17.80 -1.30 -3.76
C ASN A 251 -16.79 -0.14 -3.88
N LEU A 252 -16.43 0.26 -5.11
CA LEU A 252 -15.59 1.43 -5.36
C LEU A 252 -16.49 2.64 -5.66
N THR A 253 -16.33 3.73 -4.91
CA THR A 253 -16.90 5.04 -5.27
C THR A 253 -15.82 5.92 -5.87
N TYR A 254 -16.06 6.48 -7.04
CA TYR A 254 -15.09 7.27 -7.79
C TYR A 254 -15.67 8.61 -8.24
N THR A 255 -15.02 9.71 -7.88
CA THR A 255 -15.34 11.06 -8.39
C THR A 255 -14.43 11.39 -9.56
N CYS A 256 -14.99 11.59 -10.74
CA CYS A 256 -14.26 11.81 -11.98
C CYS A 256 -13.54 13.17 -11.99
N ASN A 257 -12.39 13.21 -12.66
CA ASN A 257 -11.65 14.42 -12.99
C ASN A 257 -11.99 14.97 -14.37
N GLY A 258 -12.64 14.17 -15.21
CA GLY A 258 -13.12 14.57 -16.54
C GLY A 258 -12.05 14.64 -17.61
N LYS A 259 -10.89 14.01 -17.40
CA LYS A 259 -9.90 13.79 -18.44
C LYS A 259 -10.35 12.67 -19.36
N THR A 260 -9.90 12.73 -20.61
CA THR A 260 -10.04 11.62 -21.56
C THR A 260 -9.27 10.39 -21.04
N ASP A 261 -9.89 9.21 -21.18
CA ASP A 261 -9.33 7.92 -20.75
C ASP A 261 -8.93 7.89 -19.27
N GLU A 262 -9.78 8.47 -18.43
CA GLU A 262 -9.67 8.46 -16.98
C GLU A 262 -9.78 7.01 -16.45
N GLN A 263 -8.91 6.64 -15.50
CA GLN A 263 -8.91 5.31 -14.91
C GLN A 263 -9.31 5.33 -13.43
N ALA A 264 -10.36 4.58 -13.11
CA ALA A 264 -10.75 4.26 -11.74
C ALA A 264 -10.20 2.87 -11.39
N ILE A 265 -9.30 2.79 -10.41
CA ILE A 265 -8.62 1.55 -10.01
C ILE A 265 -8.60 1.42 -8.49
N SER A 266 -9.22 0.37 -7.95
CA SER A 266 -9.06 0.00 -6.53
C SER A 266 -7.67 -0.58 -6.26
N ARG A 267 -7.15 -0.40 -5.04
CA ARG A 267 -5.82 -0.84 -4.63
C ARG A 267 -5.81 -1.53 -3.27
N PHE A 268 -6.28 -0.86 -2.22
CA PHE A 268 -6.18 -1.35 -0.84
C PHE A 268 -7.42 -2.11 -0.35
N ALA A 269 -8.46 -2.21 -1.18
CA ALA A 269 -9.68 -2.94 -0.88
C ALA A 269 -10.02 -4.00 -1.95
N PRO A 270 -9.13 -4.98 -2.21
CA PRO A 270 -9.49 -6.11 -3.08
C PRO A 270 -10.61 -6.94 -2.44
N ALA A 271 -11.55 -7.40 -3.25
CA ALA A 271 -12.70 -8.16 -2.80
C ALA A 271 -13.06 -9.29 -3.78
N TYR A 272 -14.03 -10.10 -3.39
CA TYR A 272 -14.61 -11.11 -4.26
C TYR A 272 -15.66 -10.48 -5.16
N TYR A 273 -15.53 -10.70 -6.47
CA TYR A 273 -16.42 -10.18 -7.49
C TYR A 273 -16.81 -11.28 -8.47
N ARG A 274 -17.95 -11.08 -9.14
CA ARG A 274 -18.37 -11.87 -10.30
C ARG A 274 -19.21 -11.03 -11.24
N ARG A 275 -20.39 -10.62 -10.76
CA ARG A 275 -21.26 -9.66 -11.44
C ARG A 275 -21.18 -8.35 -10.70
N VAL A 276 -20.75 -7.30 -11.37
CA VAL A 276 -20.46 -6.01 -10.75
C VAL A 276 -21.44 -4.97 -11.28
N PRO A 277 -22.29 -4.40 -10.41
CA PRO A 277 -23.14 -3.29 -10.80
C PRO A 277 -22.32 -2.01 -10.89
N ILE A 278 -22.59 -1.21 -11.92
CA ILE A 278 -22.07 0.15 -12.07
C ILE A 278 -23.25 1.10 -12.28
N TRP A 279 -23.30 2.14 -11.46
CA TRP A 279 -24.26 3.23 -11.57
C TRP A 279 -23.57 4.54 -11.19
N GLY A 280 -24.28 5.65 -11.26
CA GLY A 280 -23.73 6.93 -10.85
C GLY A 280 -24.81 7.96 -10.56
N ASP A 281 -24.38 9.21 -10.52
CA ASP A 281 -25.29 10.34 -10.41
C ASP A 281 -26.13 10.55 -11.70
N LYS A 282 -26.94 11.60 -11.74
CA LYS A 282 -27.81 11.96 -12.88
C LYS A 282 -27.08 12.18 -14.21
N LEU A 283 -25.75 12.37 -14.21
CA LEU A 283 -24.95 12.56 -15.41
C LEU A 283 -24.38 11.23 -15.93
N PHE A 284 -24.49 10.15 -15.14
CA PHE A 284 -24.04 8.82 -15.51
C PHE A 284 -24.69 8.33 -16.80
N LYS A 285 -23.84 7.87 -17.72
CA LYS A 285 -24.26 7.16 -18.93
C LYS A 285 -23.34 5.95 -19.09
N HIS A 286 -23.91 4.77 -19.25
CA HIS A 286 -23.12 3.54 -19.43
C HIS A 286 -22.13 3.66 -20.61
N LYS A 287 -22.43 4.46 -21.65
CA LYS A 287 -21.55 4.73 -22.80
C LYS A 287 -20.22 5.42 -22.44
N GLN A 288 -20.12 6.03 -21.25
CA GLN A 288 -18.87 6.60 -20.75
C GLN A 288 -17.85 5.51 -20.42
N ILE A 289 -18.29 4.28 -20.18
CA ILE A 289 -17.42 3.14 -19.87
C ILE A 289 -16.82 2.60 -21.16
N GLN A 290 -15.50 2.75 -21.33
CA GLN A 290 -14.77 2.27 -22.50
C GLN A 290 -14.23 0.85 -22.31
N ASN A 291 -13.79 0.53 -21.10
CA ASN A 291 -13.30 -0.80 -20.76
C ASN A 291 -13.51 -1.11 -19.28
N PHE A 292 -13.70 -2.38 -18.96
CA PHE A 292 -13.82 -2.83 -17.58
C PHE A 292 -13.08 -4.13 -17.31
N GLU A 293 -12.07 -4.06 -16.47
CA GLU A 293 -11.14 -5.15 -16.21
C GLU A 293 -11.22 -5.64 -14.77
N ALA A 294 -11.24 -6.97 -14.64
CA ALA A 294 -10.92 -7.69 -13.42
C ALA A 294 -9.40 -7.84 -13.31
N ILE A 295 -8.81 -7.29 -12.25
CA ILE A 295 -7.41 -7.48 -11.90
C ILE A 295 -7.35 -8.53 -10.80
N GLU A 296 -7.23 -9.79 -11.19
CA GLU A 296 -7.27 -10.91 -10.27
C GLU A 296 -5.97 -11.02 -9.47
N LEU A 297 -6.12 -11.19 -8.17
CA LEU A 297 -5.01 -11.28 -7.23
C LEU A 297 -4.93 -12.67 -6.64
N ALA A 298 -3.72 -13.21 -6.55
CA ALA A 298 -3.45 -14.46 -5.86
C ALA A 298 -2.21 -14.33 -4.96
N PRO A 299 -2.18 -15.04 -3.82
CA PRO A 299 -0.96 -15.18 -3.05
C PRO A 299 0.04 -16.02 -3.85
N VAL A 300 1.18 -15.41 -4.19
CA VAL A 300 2.29 -16.11 -4.85
C VAL A 300 3.40 -16.32 -3.83
N TRP A 301 3.78 -17.58 -3.66
CA TRP A 301 4.94 -17.95 -2.85
C TRP A 301 6.21 -17.71 -3.67
N PRO A 302 7.27 -17.12 -3.09
CA PRO A 302 8.56 -17.05 -3.76
C PRO A 302 9.03 -18.48 -4.01
N GLY A 303 9.25 -18.82 -5.29
CA GLY A 303 9.85 -20.10 -5.64
C GLY A 303 11.28 -20.15 -5.11
N PHE A 304 11.74 -21.35 -4.76
CA PHE A 304 13.18 -21.62 -4.67
C PHE A 304 13.72 -21.47 -6.11
N GLN A 305 14.40 -20.36 -6.39
CA GLN A 305 15.27 -20.25 -7.56
C GLN A 305 16.64 -20.81 -7.20
#